data_AF-A0A497K6R5-F1
#
_entry.id   AF-A0A497K6R5-F1
#
_cell.length_a   1.000
_cell.length_b   1.000
_cell.length_c   1.000
_cell.angle_alpha   90.00
_cell.angle_beta   90.00
_cell.angle_gamma   90.00
#
_symmetry.space_group_name_H-M   'P 1'
#
loop_
_entity.id
_entity.type
_entity.pdbx_description
1 polymer ?
#
loop_
_entity_poly.entity_id
_entity_poly.type
_entity_poly.pdbx_seq_one_letter_code
_entity_poly.pdbx_strand_id
1 'polypeptide(L)'
;MSAYGFKGGIGTSSRVLAKGDGRYTVGVLVLSNFGRREDLRIDGVPVGRELRLYGSESERREGSVIVIIATDAPLNPRQLKRVARRGTHGIARTGSYTGCRSGDIIIAFSTKNKVLHGLSHKVSYEFLPEDSLDPFLKLRSRLLKKL
;
A
#
# COMPACT_ATOMS: atom_id res chain seq x y z
N MET A 1 -7.84 10.09 13.78
CA MET A 1 -7.44 9.85 12.38
C MET A 1 -8.26 10.75 11.47
N SER A 2 -7.60 11.60 10.69
CA SER A 2 -8.20 12.46 9.66
C SER A 2 -7.48 12.22 8.34
N ALA A 3 -8.22 11.98 7.27
CA ALA A 3 -7.66 11.76 5.94
C ALA A 3 -8.34 12.67 4.94
N TYR A 4 -7.58 13.48 4.20
CA TYR A 4 -8.10 14.43 3.22
C TYR A 4 -9.16 15.39 3.78
N GLY A 5 -9.05 15.78 5.06
CA GLY A 5 -10.04 16.63 5.73
C GLY A 5 -11.40 15.94 5.97
N PHE A 6 -11.47 14.62 5.77
CA PHE A 6 -12.59 13.75 6.13
C PHE A 6 -12.18 12.78 7.24
N LYS A 7 -13.14 11.94 7.67
CA LYS A 7 -12.86 10.89 8.64
C LYS A 7 -11.86 9.88 8.04
N GLY A 8 -10.67 9.81 8.63
CA GLY A 8 -9.69 8.76 8.34
C GLY A 8 -9.95 7.48 9.12
N GLY A 9 -9.12 6.45 8.90
CA GLY A 9 -9.32 5.16 9.54
C GLY A 9 -8.51 4.03 8.94
N ILE A 10 -8.93 2.81 9.27
CA ILE A 10 -8.43 1.60 8.63
C ILE A 10 -9.18 1.38 7.33
N GLY A 11 -8.46 1.02 6.28
CA GLY A 11 -9.06 0.38 5.12
C GLY A 11 -8.21 -0.78 4.62
N THR A 12 -8.84 -1.68 3.88
CA THR A 12 -8.18 -2.87 3.33
C THR A 12 -8.66 -3.16 1.91
N SER A 13 -7.82 -3.82 1.12
CA SER A 13 -8.19 -4.38 -0.17
C SER A 13 -7.25 -5.53 -0.52
N SER A 14 -7.72 -6.48 -1.33
CA SER A 14 -6.90 -7.58 -1.86
C SER A 14 -7.12 -7.78 -3.36
N ARG A 15 -6.17 -8.43 -4.03
CA ARG A 15 -6.26 -8.86 -5.43
C ARG A 15 -5.53 -10.17 -5.61
N VAL A 16 -6.06 -10.98 -6.52
CA VAL A 16 -5.43 -12.22 -6.97
C VAL A 16 -4.82 -11.95 -8.34
N LEU A 17 -3.56 -12.36 -8.54
CA LEU A 17 -2.86 -12.26 -9.81
C LEU A 17 -3.43 -13.25 -10.84
N ALA A 18 -3.14 -12.99 -12.12
CA ALA A 18 -3.66 -13.84 -13.20
C ALA A 18 -3.08 -15.27 -13.12
N LYS A 19 -3.76 -16.22 -13.78
CA LYS A 19 -3.33 -17.62 -13.84
C LYS A 19 -1.94 -17.80 -14.44
N GLY A 20 -1.55 -16.96 -15.41
CA GLY A 20 -0.22 -16.95 -16.00
C GLY A 20 0.89 -16.46 -15.05
N ASP A 21 0.52 -15.74 -13.98
CA ASP A 21 1.44 -15.12 -13.02
C ASP A 21 1.53 -15.90 -11.71
N GLY A 22 1.03 -17.14 -11.67
CA GLY A 22 1.08 -18.02 -10.49
C GLY A 22 -0.10 -17.91 -9.53
N ARG A 23 -1.12 -17.08 -9.83
CA ARG A 23 -2.37 -16.96 -9.04
C ARG A 23 -2.16 -16.53 -7.57
N TYR A 24 -1.08 -15.80 -7.28
CA TYR A 24 -0.78 -15.27 -5.95
C TYR A 24 -1.76 -14.18 -5.50
N THR A 25 -1.98 -14.07 -4.21
CA THR A 25 -2.76 -13.01 -3.58
C THR A 25 -1.86 -11.90 -3.07
N VAL A 26 -2.28 -10.66 -3.27
CA VAL A 26 -1.71 -9.48 -2.62
C VAL A 26 -2.81 -8.74 -1.86
N GLY A 27 -2.63 -8.67 -0.54
CA GLY A 27 -3.47 -7.92 0.38
C GLY A 27 -2.78 -6.63 0.83
N VAL A 28 -3.57 -5.60 1.09
CA VAL A 28 -3.08 -4.32 1.60
C VAL A 28 -3.99 -3.86 2.73
N LEU A 29 -3.40 -3.44 3.84
CA LEU A 29 -4.07 -2.76 4.95
C LEU A 29 -3.43 -1.40 5.15
N VAL A 30 -4.25 -0.37 5.37
CA VAL A 30 -3.79 1.00 5.53
C VAL A 30 -4.40 1.64 6.75
N LEU A 31 -3.57 2.36 7.50
CA LEU A 31 -3.96 3.34 8.49
C LEU A 31 -3.87 4.73 7.85
N SER A 32 -5.02 5.31 7.51
CA SER A 32 -5.11 6.61 6.84
C SER A 32 -5.25 7.75 7.85
N ASN A 33 -4.24 8.62 7.89
CA ASN A 33 -4.25 9.82 8.70
C ASN A 33 -3.52 10.97 7.96
N PHE A 34 -3.76 11.21 6.68
CA PHE A 34 -2.95 12.13 5.86
C PHE A 34 -3.75 12.86 4.77
N GLY A 35 -3.11 13.82 4.11
CA GLY A 35 -3.64 14.51 2.93
C GLY A 35 -4.56 15.68 3.24
N ARG A 36 -4.69 16.62 2.29
CA ARG A 36 -5.58 17.78 2.37
C ARG A 36 -6.80 17.60 1.48
N ARG A 37 -7.92 18.22 1.81
CA ARG A 37 -9.17 17.98 1.07
C ARG A 37 -9.00 18.21 -0.42
N GLU A 38 -8.43 19.34 -0.81
CA GLU A 38 -8.21 19.75 -2.20
C GLU A 38 -7.36 18.78 -3.04
N ASP A 39 -6.55 17.93 -2.37
CA ASP A 39 -5.69 16.95 -3.01
C ASP A 39 -6.42 15.65 -3.31
N LEU A 40 -7.54 15.36 -2.64
CA LEU A 40 -8.23 14.08 -2.75
C LEU A 40 -8.64 13.78 -4.19
N ARG A 41 -8.11 12.67 -4.70
CA ARG A 41 -8.48 12.07 -5.98
C ARG A 41 -9.03 10.68 -5.79
N ILE A 42 -10.21 10.43 -6.37
CA ILE A 42 -10.83 9.11 -6.42
C ILE A 42 -10.93 8.71 -7.88
N ASP A 43 -10.26 7.60 -8.23
CA ASP A 43 -10.11 7.13 -9.60
C ASP A 43 -9.63 8.19 -10.62
N GLY A 44 -8.91 9.21 -10.16
CA GLY A 44 -8.42 10.32 -10.98
C GLY A 44 -9.33 11.55 -11.02
N VAL A 45 -10.57 11.43 -10.54
CA VAL A 45 -11.50 12.54 -10.38
C VAL A 45 -11.07 13.38 -9.16
N PRO A 46 -10.96 14.72 -9.25
CA PRO A 46 -10.54 15.59 -8.16
C PRO A 46 -11.68 15.83 -7.15
N VAL A 47 -12.20 14.76 -6.55
CA VAL A 47 -13.35 14.78 -5.63
C VAL A 47 -13.17 15.77 -4.47
N GLY A 48 -11.93 15.94 -4.01
CA GLY A 48 -11.57 16.93 -3.02
C GLY A 48 -11.97 18.37 -3.34
N ARG A 49 -11.88 18.74 -4.63
CA ARG A 49 -12.24 20.07 -5.13
C ARG A 49 -13.75 20.23 -5.24
N GLU A 50 -14.43 19.19 -5.70
CA GLU A 50 -15.90 19.15 -5.81
C GLU A 50 -16.57 19.25 -4.43
N LEU A 51 -15.94 18.68 -3.39
CA LEU A 51 -16.47 18.66 -2.02
C LEU A 51 -15.83 19.73 -1.12
N ARG A 52 -15.30 20.82 -1.68
CA ARG A 52 -14.58 21.84 -0.91
C ARG A 52 -15.40 22.42 0.25
N LEU A 53 -16.70 22.65 0.03
CA LEU A 53 -17.65 23.24 0.97
C LEU A 53 -18.35 22.21 1.87
N TYR A 54 -18.00 20.93 1.75
CA TYR A 54 -18.65 19.87 2.51
C TYR A 54 -18.07 19.77 3.92
N GLY A 55 -18.91 20.04 4.93
CA GLY A 55 -18.56 19.94 6.35
C GLY A 55 -17.62 21.05 6.84
N SER A 56 -17.28 21.01 8.12
CA SER A 56 -16.25 21.89 8.68
C SER A 56 -14.84 21.35 8.37
N GLU A 57 -13.90 22.24 8.04
CA GLU A 57 -12.49 21.85 7.95
C GLU A 57 -12.00 21.40 9.33
N SER A 58 -11.68 20.11 9.46
CA SER A 58 -10.87 19.68 10.60
C SER A 58 -9.53 20.42 10.53
N GLU A 59 -9.09 21.00 11.64
CA GLU A 59 -7.80 21.70 11.75
C GLU A 59 -6.68 20.93 11.05
N ARG A 60 -5.81 21.66 10.35
CA ARG A 60 -4.62 21.12 9.70
C ARG A 60 -3.75 20.40 10.72
N ARG A 61 -3.83 19.07 10.73
CA ARG A 61 -2.95 18.22 11.53
C ARG A 61 -1.93 17.56 10.63
N GLU A 62 -0.72 17.46 11.17
CA GLU A 62 0.33 16.65 10.58
C GLU A 62 -0.16 15.21 10.45
N GLY A 63 0.09 14.65 9.27
CA GLY A 63 -0.46 13.37 8.90
C GLY A 63 0.54 12.24 9.00
N SER A 64 0.05 11.02 8.82
CA SER A 64 0.88 9.84 8.62
C SER A 64 0.06 8.79 7.89
N VAL A 65 0.77 7.86 7.24
CA VAL A 65 0.16 6.67 6.67
C VAL A 65 1.03 5.47 6.96
N ILE A 66 0.42 4.42 7.49
CA ILE A 66 1.05 3.10 7.58
C ILE A 66 0.38 2.20 6.57
N VAL A 67 1.17 1.62 5.68
CA VAL A 67 0.71 0.66 4.68
C VAL A 67 1.37 -0.69 4.94
N ILE A 68 0.56 -1.72 5.11
CA ILE A 68 1.00 -3.10 5.24
C ILE A 68 0.61 -3.84 3.97
N ILE A 69 1.58 -4.45 3.30
CA ILE A 69 1.39 -5.26 2.09
C ILE A 69 1.73 -6.71 2.44
N ALA A 70 0.79 -7.62 2.19
CA ALA A 70 0.96 -9.04 2.43
C ALA A 70 0.80 -9.81 1.11
N THR A 71 1.60 -10.86 0.90
CA THR A 71 1.43 -11.76 -0.24
C THR A 71 1.78 -13.21 0.10
N ASP A 72 1.16 -14.15 -0.60
CA ASP A 72 1.49 -15.58 -0.55
C ASP A 72 2.55 -16.00 -1.60
N ALA A 73 3.11 -15.04 -2.34
CA ALA A 73 4.16 -15.30 -3.31
C ALA A 73 5.53 -15.53 -2.64
N PRO A 74 6.37 -16.47 -3.12
CA PRO A 74 7.73 -16.68 -2.63
C PRO A 74 8.63 -15.51 -3.05
N LEU A 75 8.71 -14.48 -2.21
CA LEU A 75 9.53 -13.29 -2.46
C LEU A 75 10.64 -13.16 -1.42
N ASN A 76 11.83 -12.79 -1.89
CA ASN A 76 12.97 -12.53 -1.01
C ASN A 76 12.91 -11.10 -0.42
N PRO A 77 13.72 -10.78 0.61
CA PRO A 77 13.70 -9.45 1.24
C PRO A 77 13.95 -8.29 0.27
N ARG A 78 14.80 -8.48 -0.76
CA ARG A 78 15.09 -7.46 -1.78
C ARG A 78 13.86 -7.20 -2.65
N GLN A 79 13.16 -8.25 -3.07
CA GLN A 79 11.92 -8.17 -3.85
C GLN A 79 10.80 -7.54 -3.02
N LEU A 80 10.65 -7.92 -1.75
CA LEU A 80 9.69 -7.31 -0.83
C LEU A 80 9.94 -5.81 -0.65
N LYS A 81 11.20 -5.38 -0.57
CA LYS A 81 11.55 -3.95 -0.56
C LYS A 81 11.11 -3.24 -1.85
N ARG A 82 11.22 -3.88 -3.02
CA ARG A 82 10.70 -3.32 -4.29
C ARG A 82 9.17 -3.23 -4.27
N VAL A 83 8.47 -4.24 -3.74
CA VAL A 83 7.01 -4.23 -3.57
C VAL A 83 6.57 -3.11 -2.60
N ALA A 84 7.22 -2.99 -1.44
CA ALA A 84 6.96 -1.92 -0.48
C ALA A 84 7.09 -0.53 -1.11
N ARG A 85 8.15 -0.31 -1.90
CA ARG A 85 8.34 0.95 -2.65
C ARG A 85 7.21 1.26 -3.63
N ARG A 86 6.43 0.28 -4.11
CA ARG A 86 5.27 0.52 -4.97
C ARG A 86 4.04 1.02 -4.21
N GLY A 87 3.99 0.84 -2.89
CA GLY A 87 2.92 1.41 -2.07
C GLY A 87 2.86 2.95 -2.17
N THR A 88 4.01 3.62 -2.33
CA THR A 88 4.07 5.09 -2.49
C THR A 88 3.31 5.56 -3.74
N HIS A 89 3.38 4.79 -4.83
CA HIS A 89 2.63 5.12 -6.05
C HIS A 89 1.12 5.04 -5.84
N GLY A 90 0.65 4.18 -4.93
CA GLY A 90 -0.77 4.13 -4.60
C GLY A 90 -1.24 5.32 -3.77
N ILE A 91 -0.41 5.76 -2.81
CA ILE A 91 -0.64 6.99 -2.04
C ILE A 91 -0.64 8.21 -2.98
N ALA A 92 0.34 8.32 -3.87
CA ALA A 92 0.42 9.44 -4.83
C ALA A 92 -0.82 9.52 -5.74
N ARG A 93 -1.46 8.38 -6.04
CA ARG A 93 -2.66 8.34 -6.89
C ARG A 93 -3.94 8.77 -6.19
N THR A 94 -3.97 8.79 -4.86
CA THR A 94 -5.06 9.43 -4.10
C THR A 94 -4.85 10.94 -3.96
N GLY A 95 -3.72 11.45 -4.46
CA GLY A 95 -3.39 12.87 -4.60
C GLY A 95 -2.45 13.43 -3.53
N SER A 96 -2.10 12.63 -2.52
CA SER A 96 -1.10 13.02 -1.53
C SER A 96 0.30 13.15 -2.14
N TYR A 97 1.02 14.17 -1.65
CA TYR A 97 2.40 14.47 -2.01
C TYR A 97 3.42 14.11 -0.92
N THR A 98 3.02 13.33 0.11
CA THR A 98 3.91 12.87 1.21
C THR A 98 4.72 14.02 1.82
N GLY A 99 4.02 14.97 2.46
CA GLY A 99 4.64 16.21 2.96
C GLY A 99 5.73 15.95 4.02
N CYS A 100 6.63 16.92 4.22
CA CYS A 100 7.80 16.76 5.11
C CYS A 100 7.48 16.36 6.57
N ARG A 101 6.26 16.62 7.04
CA ARG A 101 5.77 16.25 8.38
C ARG A 101 4.90 14.98 8.37
N SER A 102 4.90 14.24 7.26
CA SER A 102 4.14 13.01 7.10
C SER A 102 4.99 11.79 7.45
N GLY A 103 4.58 11.04 8.47
CA GLY A 103 5.22 9.77 8.83
C GLY A 103 4.75 8.63 7.93
N ASP A 104 5.26 8.56 6.70
CA ASP A 104 4.78 7.60 5.70
C ASP A 104 5.65 6.33 5.68
N ILE A 105 5.11 5.22 6.20
CA ILE A 105 5.82 3.96 6.36
C ILE A 105 5.09 2.85 5.60
N ILE A 106 5.85 2.08 4.81
CA ILE A 106 5.32 0.96 4.04
C ILE A 106 6.12 -0.30 4.38
N ILE A 107 5.41 -1.34 4.79
CA ILE A 107 5.97 -2.65 5.15
C ILE A 107 5.38 -3.68 4.20
N ALA A 108 6.23 -4.56 3.65
CA ALA A 108 5.80 -5.68 2.83
C ALA A 108 6.36 -6.99 3.37
N PHE A 109 5.52 -8.03 3.44
CA PHE A 109 5.94 -9.38 3.84
C PHE A 109 5.31 -10.46 2.97
N SER A 110 5.96 -11.62 2.94
CA SER A 110 5.45 -12.84 2.31
C SER A 110 5.08 -13.87 3.37
N THR A 111 4.01 -14.63 3.14
CA THR A 111 3.58 -15.75 3.99
C THR A 111 4.10 -17.11 3.51
N LYS A 112 4.80 -17.17 2.36
CA LYS A 112 5.22 -18.42 1.73
C LYS A 112 6.38 -19.09 2.45
N ASN A 113 7.46 -18.34 2.71
CA ASN A 113 8.68 -18.86 3.32
C ASN A 113 8.64 -18.59 4.84
N LYS A 114 8.48 -19.65 5.64
CA LYS A 114 8.49 -19.55 7.11
C LYS A 114 9.92 -19.75 7.62
N VAL A 115 10.49 -18.72 8.24
CA VAL A 115 11.82 -18.78 8.85
C VAL A 115 11.66 -19.17 10.32
N LEU A 116 12.07 -20.40 10.67
CA LEU A 116 12.00 -20.90 12.05
C LEU A 116 13.18 -20.37 12.88
N HIS A 117 12.91 -20.01 14.12
CA HIS A 117 13.93 -19.59 15.08
C HIS A 117 14.70 -20.82 15.61
N GLY A 118 16.03 -20.70 15.78
CA GLY A 118 16.86 -21.74 16.42
C GLY A 118 17.25 -22.93 15.53
N LEU A 119 17.17 -22.78 14.20
CA LEU A 119 17.64 -23.82 13.28
C LEU A 119 19.17 -23.96 13.35
N SER A 120 19.63 -25.19 13.60
CA SER A 120 21.07 -25.55 13.66
C SER A 120 21.64 -26.02 12.33
N HIS A 121 20.80 -26.19 11.30
CA HIS A 121 21.18 -26.70 9.98
C HIS A 121 20.80 -25.71 8.87
N LYS A 122 21.45 -25.86 7.71
CA LYS A 122 21.16 -25.04 6.52
C LYS A 122 19.78 -25.38 5.97
N VAL A 123 19.04 -24.35 5.56
CA VAL A 123 17.70 -24.48 4.95
C VAL A 123 17.69 -23.78 3.60
N SER A 124 16.97 -24.38 2.65
CA SER A 124 16.76 -23.82 1.31
C SER A 124 15.39 -23.16 1.23
N TYR A 125 15.30 -22.03 0.53
CA TYR A 125 14.06 -21.30 0.28
C TYR A 125 13.87 -21.10 -1.22
N GLU A 126 12.63 -21.16 -1.66
CA GLU A 126 12.25 -20.89 -3.05
C GLU A 126 11.85 -19.43 -3.20
N PHE A 127 12.26 -18.81 -4.31
CA PHE A 127 11.93 -17.44 -4.65
C PHE A 127 11.58 -17.34 -6.14
N LEU A 128 10.65 -16.43 -6.45
CA LEU A 128 10.33 -16.13 -7.85
C LEU A 128 11.53 -15.45 -8.55
N PRO A 129 11.72 -15.72 -9.86
CA PRO A 129 12.64 -14.95 -10.68
C PRO A 129 12.29 -13.46 -10.68
N GLU A 130 13.30 -12.60 -10.87
CA GLU A 130 13.11 -11.15 -10.78
C GLU A 130 12.15 -10.60 -11.83
N ASP A 131 12.13 -11.20 -13.03
CA ASP A 131 11.26 -10.81 -14.15
C ASP A 131 9.78 -11.14 -13.88
N SER A 132 9.51 -12.10 -12.97
CA SER A 132 8.16 -12.45 -12.52
C SER A 132 7.61 -11.48 -11.48
N LEU A 133 8.36 -10.44 -11.10
CA LEU A 133 7.88 -9.42 -10.15
C LEU A 133 6.94 -8.41 -10.81
N ASP A 134 6.99 -8.28 -12.13
CA ASP A 134 6.21 -7.31 -12.90
C ASP A 134 4.71 -7.31 -12.55
N PRO A 135 4.01 -8.45 -12.46
CA PRO A 135 2.62 -8.50 -12.00
C PRO A 135 2.39 -7.90 -10.60
N PHE A 136 3.34 -8.06 -9.66
CA PHE A 136 3.26 -7.46 -8.33
C PHE A 136 3.45 -5.94 -8.35
N LEU A 137 4.26 -5.45 -9.29
CA LEU A 137 4.49 -4.02 -9.50
C LEU A 137 3.37 -3.38 -10.35
N LYS A 138 2.81 -4.16 -11.27
CA LYS A 138 1.70 -3.85 -12.18
C LYS A 138 0.34 -4.13 -11.56
N LEU A 139 0.28 -4.65 -10.33
CA LEU A 139 -0.87 -4.49 -9.45
C LEU A 139 -1.06 -2.99 -9.31
N ARG A 140 -1.73 -2.46 -10.33
CA ARG A 140 -2.14 -1.07 -10.46
C ARG A 140 -2.69 -0.75 -9.10
N SER A 141 -2.38 0.44 -8.60
CA SER A 141 -2.83 0.94 -7.30
C SER A 141 -4.34 0.88 -7.03
N ARG A 142 -5.17 0.19 -7.84
CA ARG A 142 -6.51 -0.31 -7.55
C ARG A 142 -6.67 -0.96 -6.17
N LEU A 143 -5.60 -1.46 -5.55
CA LEU A 143 -5.61 -1.90 -4.15
C LEU A 143 -5.74 -0.71 -3.19
N LEU A 144 -4.90 0.31 -3.35
CA LEU A 144 -4.93 1.52 -2.53
C LEU A 144 -5.99 2.56 -2.98
N LYS A 145 -6.56 2.42 -4.18
CA LYS A 145 -7.68 3.25 -4.70
C LYS A 145 -9.04 2.89 -4.11
N LYS A 146 -9.19 1.70 -3.52
CA LYS A 146 -10.43 1.26 -2.89
C LYS A 146 -10.52 1.68 -1.41
N LEU A 147 -9.52 2.42 -0.94
CA LEU A 147 -9.43 3.05 0.37
C LEU A 147 -9.82 4.52 0.23
#